data_AF-A0A947DDU2-F1
#
_entry.id   AF-A0A947DDU2-F1
#
_cell.length_a   1.000
_cell.length_b   1.000
_cell.length_c   1.000
_cell.angle_alpha   90.00
_cell.angle_beta   90.00
_cell.angle_gamma   90.00
#
_symmetry.space_group_name_H-M   'P 1'
#
loop_
_entity.id
_entity.type
_entity.pdbx_description
1 polymer ?
#
loop_
_entity_poly.entity_id
_entity_poly.type
_entity_poly.pdbx_seq_one_letter_code
_entity_poly.pdbx_strand_id
1 'polypeptide(L)'
;MVVSKLKHLGKQSLFALAIVMTVGGFKAVSTFVKTADAVVTQPQTTSISATAVASEFSVCSEASDWRRPSQDQQQKQLSTDERYSTLLQDKDFQQLANQFWQHDILSFTTYGLSARMEPVNLSGLWSVADDVWTNCYSRDESIAINEGRIAEAWVMNHRVMDVSWAEDHYVMVLEPAQQGMQVVQFTRHETEAELPLTVITTQGTMVEHHVADW
;
A
#
# COMPACT_ATOMS: atom_id res chain seq x y z
N MET A 1 -43.90 -22.32 -18.47
CA MET A 1 -44.38 -22.25 -19.87
C MET A 1 -44.07 -20.85 -20.40
N VAL A 2 -43.42 -20.75 -21.56
CA VAL A 2 -43.28 -19.55 -22.43
C VAL A 2 -42.34 -18.43 -21.92
N VAL A 3 -41.03 -18.45 -22.23
CA VAL A 3 -40.32 -18.03 -23.47
C VAL A 3 -39.90 -16.54 -23.46
N SER A 4 -38.57 -16.35 -23.35
CA SER A 4 -37.67 -15.46 -24.13
C SER A 4 -38.22 -14.19 -24.78
N LYS A 5 -37.47 -13.08 -24.60
CA LYS A 5 -36.94 -12.32 -25.75
C LYS A 5 -35.80 -11.36 -25.39
N LEU A 6 -34.63 -11.71 -25.92
CA LEU A 6 -33.53 -10.80 -26.26
C LEU A 6 -34.00 -9.65 -27.17
N LYS A 7 -33.46 -8.45 -26.96
CA LYS A 7 -33.17 -7.45 -28.01
C LYS A 7 -31.84 -6.77 -27.65
N HIS A 8 -30.76 -7.13 -28.31
CA HIS A 8 -30.21 -6.59 -29.57
C HIS A 8 -29.30 -5.36 -29.38
N LEU A 9 -28.01 -5.71 -29.33
CA LEU A 9 -26.79 -5.01 -29.75
C LEU A 9 -26.98 -3.67 -30.50
N GLY A 10 -26.42 -2.62 -29.91
CA GLY A 10 -26.11 -1.36 -30.55
C GLY A 10 -24.60 -1.19 -30.72
N LYS A 11 -24.20 -0.99 -31.99
CA LYS A 11 -23.11 -0.14 -32.48
C LYS A 11 -21.76 -0.21 -31.75
N GLN A 12 -20.71 -0.59 -32.49
CA GLN A 12 -19.63 0.35 -32.77
C GLN A 12 -18.83 -0.08 -34.00
N SER A 13 -18.69 0.86 -34.92
CA SER A 13 -17.93 0.80 -36.15
C SER A 13 -16.55 1.42 -35.92
N LEU A 14 -15.62 1.04 -36.81
CA LEU A 14 -14.39 1.78 -37.17
C LEU A 14 -13.21 1.66 -36.18
N PHE A 15 -11.93 1.67 -36.55
CA PHE A 15 -11.23 2.00 -37.80
C PHE A 15 -10.00 1.08 -37.91
N ALA A 16 -9.74 0.54 -39.10
CA ALA A 16 -8.43 0.02 -39.45
C ALA A 16 -7.48 1.21 -39.67
N LEU A 17 -6.35 1.24 -38.97
CA LEU A 17 -5.26 2.17 -39.26
C LEU A 17 -4.03 1.34 -39.67
N ALA A 18 -3.82 1.24 -40.98
CA ALA A 18 -2.54 0.86 -41.56
C ALA A 18 -1.69 2.13 -41.67
N ILE A 19 -0.52 2.15 -41.03
CA ILE A 19 0.50 3.18 -41.29
C ILE A 19 1.73 2.51 -41.89
N VAL A 20 2.08 3.07 -43.05
CA VAL A 20 3.07 2.68 -44.03
C VAL A 20 4.47 3.05 -43.56
N MET A 21 5.43 2.17 -43.87
CA MET A 21 6.87 2.37 -43.74
C MET A 21 7.35 3.56 -44.57
N THR A 22 8.23 4.39 -44.02
CA THR A 22 9.21 5.14 -44.82
C THR A 22 10.60 5.00 -44.24
N VAL A 23 11.45 4.29 -44.99
CA VAL A 23 12.90 4.24 -44.82
C VAL A 23 13.45 5.53 -45.42
N GLY A 24 14.07 6.38 -44.60
CA GLY A 24 14.71 7.62 -45.02
C GLY A 24 16.10 7.72 -44.41
N GLY A 25 17.12 7.39 -45.21
CA GLY A 25 18.52 7.57 -44.83
C GLY A 25 18.88 9.05 -44.77
N PHE A 26 19.41 9.50 -43.64
CA PHE A 26 20.02 10.81 -43.50
C PHE A 26 21.54 10.68 -43.49
N LYS A 27 22.16 11.39 -44.42
CA LYS A 27 23.60 11.54 -44.57
C LYS A 27 24.18 12.23 -43.35
N ALA A 28 25.28 11.69 -42.83
CA ALA A 28 26.13 12.33 -41.84
C ALA A 28 26.71 13.64 -42.37
N VAL A 29 26.45 14.74 -41.66
CA VAL A 29 27.15 16.02 -41.80
C VAL A 29 27.79 16.31 -40.45
N SER A 30 29.10 16.08 -40.36
CA SER A 30 29.90 16.42 -39.19
C SER A 30 30.05 17.94 -39.11
N THR A 31 29.36 18.54 -38.15
CA THR A 31 29.55 19.96 -37.82
C THR A 31 30.39 20.04 -36.54
N PHE A 32 31.57 20.65 -36.65
CA PHE A 32 32.45 20.97 -35.54
C PHE A 32 31.73 21.93 -34.57
N VAL A 33 31.42 21.44 -33.37
CA VAL A 33 30.96 22.28 -32.26
C VAL A 33 32.16 22.65 -31.40
N LYS A 34 32.40 23.96 -31.30
CA LYS A 34 33.30 24.58 -30.33
C LYS A 34 32.93 24.13 -28.92
N THR A 35 33.90 23.55 -28.22
CA THR A 35 33.86 23.32 -26.78
C THR A 35 33.71 24.66 -26.06
N ALA A 36 32.48 24.99 -25.67
CA ALA A 36 32.23 25.86 -24.55
C ALA A 36 32.22 24.97 -23.29
N ASP A 37 32.95 25.39 -22.26
CA ASP A 37 32.98 24.74 -20.95
C ASP A 37 31.55 24.57 -20.43
N ALA A 38 31.02 23.36 -20.59
CA ALA A 38 29.81 22.96 -19.92
C ALA A 38 30.17 22.78 -18.44
N VAL A 39 29.82 23.77 -17.62
CA VAL A 39 29.68 23.60 -16.19
C VAL A 39 28.70 22.47 -15.98
N VAL A 40 29.22 21.27 -15.71
CA VAL A 40 28.46 20.09 -15.35
C VAL A 40 27.76 20.42 -14.05
N THR A 41 26.51 20.87 -14.16
CA THR A 41 25.60 20.95 -13.03
C THR A 41 25.20 19.52 -12.74
N GLN A 42 25.98 18.88 -11.87
CA GLN A 42 25.74 17.55 -11.37
C GLN A 42 24.34 17.54 -10.71
N PRO A 43 23.45 16.59 -11.03
CA PRO A 43 22.18 16.47 -10.33
C PRO A 43 22.49 16.26 -8.85
N GLN A 44 22.07 17.22 -8.03
CA GLN A 44 22.11 17.09 -6.58
C GLN A 44 21.19 15.93 -6.21
N THR A 45 21.78 14.76 -6.01
CA THR A 45 21.20 13.74 -5.15
C THR A 45 21.05 14.39 -3.80
N THR A 46 19.81 14.71 -3.43
CA THR A 46 19.42 15.09 -2.08
C THR A 46 19.89 13.98 -1.17
N SER A 47 21.09 14.17 -0.61
CA SER A 47 21.66 13.27 0.38
C SER A 47 20.88 13.53 1.65
N ILE A 48 19.88 12.69 1.93
CA ILE A 48 19.26 12.61 3.25
C ILE A 48 20.35 12.05 4.17
N SER A 49 21.16 12.93 4.75
CA SER A 49 22.14 12.58 5.76
C SER A 49 22.09 13.62 6.86
N ALA A 50 21.28 13.31 7.87
CA ALA A 50 21.48 13.74 9.25
C ALA A 50 20.86 12.68 10.18
N THR A 51 21.70 11.74 10.62
CA THR A 51 21.45 10.85 11.79
C THR A 51 20.20 9.97 11.75
N ALA A 52 19.86 9.38 10.60
CA ALA A 52 18.88 8.29 10.59
C ALA A 52 19.46 7.09 11.37
N VAL A 53 18.78 6.66 12.43
CA VAL A 53 19.08 5.42 13.13
C VAL A 53 18.21 4.35 12.50
N ALA A 54 18.82 3.31 11.96
CA ALA A 54 18.08 2.15 11.49
C ALA A 54 17.25 1.60 12.66
N SER A 55 15.93 1.55 12.51
CA SER A 55 15.06 0.93 13.50
C SER A 55 15.09 -0.56 13.24
N GLU A 56 15.31 -1.36 14.28
CA GLU A 56 15.13 -2.81 14.14
C GLU A 56 13.66 -3.06 13.80
N PHE A 57 13.42 -3.57 12.59
CA PHE A 57 12.11 -4.00 12.12
C PHE A 57 12.16 -5.48 11.75
N SER A 58 11.01 -6.13 11.82
CA SER A 58 10.81 -7.51 11.37
C SER A 58 9.56 -7.61 10.53
N VAL A 59 9.65 -8.37 9.44
CA VAL A 59 8.48 -8.81 8.68
C VAL A 59 8.00 -10.11 9.32
N CYS A 60 6.99 -10.02 10.19
CA CYS A 60 6.51 -11.17 10.94
C CYS A 60 5.59 -12.07 10.11
N SER A 61 4.92 -11.53 9.08
CA SER A 61 4.13 -12.32 8.13
C SER A 61 4.27 -11.73 6.72
N GLU A 62 4.32 -12.61 5.72
CA GLU A 62 4.38 -12.22 4.31
C GLU A 62 3.54 -13.19 3.46
N ALA A 63 2.72 -12.63 2.57
CA ALA A 63 2.00 -13.37 1.55
C ALA A 63 2.33 -12.75 0.18
N SER A 64 3.44 -13.17 -0.43
CA SER A 64 4.01 -12.55 -1.64
C SER A 64 3.12 -12.65 -2.90
N ASP A 65 2.19 -13.61 -2.91
CA ASP A 65 1.22 -13.82 -3.99
C ASP A 65 -0.19 -13.29 -3.67
N TRP A 66 -0.37 -12.73 -2.47
CA TRP A 66 -1.65 -12.18 -2.07
C TRP A 66 -2.05 -11.03 -2.99
N ARG A 67 -3.31 -11.05 -3.40
CA ARG A 67 -3.95 -9.94 -4.10
C ARG A 67 -5.14 -9.53 -3.28
N ARG A 68 -5.32 -8.22 -3.10
CA ARG A 68 -6.54 -7.68 -2.50
C ARG A 68 -7.75 -8.30 -3.21
N PRO A 69 -8.71 -8.88 -2.46
CA PRO A 69 -9.95 -9.38 -3.05
C PRO A 69 -10.61 -8.31 -3.93
N SER A 70 -11.38 -8.73 -4.93
CA SER A 70 -12.18 -7.78 -5.70
C SER A 70 -13.25 -7.13 -4.82
N GLN A 71 -13.76 -5.98 -5.23
CA GLN A 71 -14.85 -5.30 -4.51
C GLN A 71 -16.09 -6.20 -4.36
N ASP A 72 -16.41 -7.03 -5.37
CA ASP A 72 -17.50 -8.00 -5.30
C ASP A 72 -17.24 -9.10 -4.25
N GLN A 73 -16.00 -9.59 -4.16
CA GLN A 73 -15.60 -10.57 -3.15
C GLN A 73 -15.66 -9.96 -1.76
N GLN A 74 -15.20 -8.72 -1.61
CA GLN A 74 -15.26 -7.96 -0.36
C GLN A 74 -16.71 -7.75 0.09
N GLN A 75 -17.57 -7.28 -0.81
CA GLN A 75 -18.99 -7.07 -0.53
C GLN A 75 -19.68 -8.38 -0.12
N LYS A 76 -19.37 -9.48 -0.82
CA LYS A 76 -19.87 -10.82 -0.49
C LYS A 76 -19.41 -11.26 0.89
N GLN A 77 -18.12 -11.12 1.21
CA GLN A 77 -17.58 -11.46 2.53
C GLN A 77 -18.27 -10.68 3.64
N LEU A 78 -18.38 -9.35 3.51
CA LEU A 78 -19.03 -8.52 4.53
C LEU A 78 -20.53 -8.86 4.66
N SER A 79 -21.20 -9.28 3.58
CA SER A 79 -22.61 -9.70 3.64
C SER A 79 -22.86 -11.01 4.39
N THR A 80 -21.83 -11.85 4.60
CA THR A 80 -21.97 -13.10 5.35
C THR A 80 -21.75 -12.91 6.85
N ASP A 81 -21.29 -11.74 7.28
CA ASP A 81 -21.07 -11.41 8.68
C ASP A 81 -22.24 -10.57 9.21
N GLU A 82 -22.91 -11.03 10.27
CA GLU A 82 -24.04 -10.33 10.87
C GLU A 82 -23.67 -8.92 11.35
N ARG A 83 -22.40 -8.67 11.70
CA ARG A 83 -21.90 -7.35 12.11
C ARG A 83 -22.00 -6.32 10.98
N TYR A 84 -21.70 -6.72 9.74
CA TYR A 84 -21.60 -5.80 8.62
C TYR A 84 -22.79 -5.88 7.66
N SER A 85 -23.44 -7.04 7.57
CA SER A 85 -24.47 -7.34 6.56
C SER A 85 -25.62 -6.32 6.51
N THR A 86 -26.03 -5.79 7.66
CA THR A 86 -27.11 -4.78 7.76
C THR A 86 -26.61 -3.35 7.52
N LEU A 87 -25.30 -3.12 7.59
CA LEU A 87 -24.66 -1.82 7.44
C LEU A 87 -24.17 -1.54 6.02
N LEU A 88 -24.22 -2.51 5.11
CA LEU A 88 -23.65 -2.40 3.77
C LEU A 88 -24.22 -1.24 2.92
N GLN A 89 -25.42 -0.76 3.26
CA GLN A 89 -26.08 0.38 2.60
C GLN A 89 -26.03 1.66 3.46
N ASP A 90 -25.50 1.57 4.68
CA ASP A 90 -25.32 2.70 5.56
C ASP A 90 -24.13 3.55 5.08
N LYS A 91 -24.34 4.87 4.99
CA LYS A 91 -23.33 5.78 4.43
C LYS A 91 -22.15 5.98 5.35
N ASP A 92 -22.39 6.03 6.66
CA ASP A 92 -21.33 6.27 7.64
C ASP A 92 -20.44 5.02 7.73
N PHE A 93 -21.04 3.84 7.69
CA PHE A 93 -20.31 2.58 7.56
C PHE A 93 -19.51 2.50 6.25
N GLN A 94 -20.09 2.88 5.11
CA GLN A 94 -19.36 2.90 3.84
C GLN A 94 -18.17 3.86 3.87
N GLN A 95 -18.32 5.02 4.52
CA GLN A 95 -17.21 5.96 4.70
C GLN A 95 -16.10 5.35 5.55
N LEU A 96 -16.45 4.72 6.69
CA LEU A 96 -15.49 4.00 7.54
C LEU A 96 -14.79 2.86 6.77
N ALA A 97 -15.55 2.00 6.09
CA ALA A 97 -15.00 0.89 5.32
C ALA A 97 -14.04 1.38 4.21
N ASN A 98 -14.34 2.51 3.57
CA ASN A 98 -13.47 3.10 2.57
C ASN A 98 -12.13 3.59 3.13
N GLN A 99 -12.07 4.00 4.40
CA GLN A 99 -10.80 4.37 5.04
C GLN A 99 -9.83 3.17 5.09
N PHE A 100 -10.31 1.96 5.32
CA PHE A 100 -9.46 0.76 5.28
C PHE A 100 -9.22 0.24 3.86
N TRP A 101 -10.22 0.38 2.97
CA TRP A 101 -10.15 -0.17 1.62
C TRP A 101 -9.23 0.63 0.67
N GLN A 102 -9.16 1.95 0.82
CA GLN A 102 -8.43 2.81 -0.13
C GLN A 102 -6.94 2.94 0.19
N HIS A 103 -6.51 2.54 1.39
CA HIS A 103 -5.12 2.63 1.80
C HIS A 103 -4.42 1.29 1.63
N ASP A 104 -3.22 1.35 1.07
CA ASP A 104 -2.33 0.20 0.97
C ASP A 104 -1.46 0.04 2.23
N ILE A 105 -1.38 1.07 3.07
CA ILE A 105 -0.62 1.05 4.32
C ILE A 105 -1.56 1.35 5.49
N LEU A 106 -1.64 0.42 6.44
CA LEU A 106 -2.35 0.62 7.70
C LEU A 106 -1.34 0.59 8.84
N SER A 107 -1.36 1.56 9.74
CA SER A 107 -0.41 1.67 10.86
C SER A 107 -1.10 1.56 12.19
N PHE A 108 -0.43 0.93 13.15
CA PHE A 108 -0.95 0.65 14.49
C PHE A 108 0.06 1.04 15.56
N THR A 109 -0.42 1.76 16.57
CA THR A 109 0.30 1.99 17.83
C THR A 109 -0.39 1.33 19.01
N THR A 110 -1.65 0.92 18.84
CA THR A 110 -2.45 0.23 19.84
C THR A 110 -3.54 -0.59 19.14
N TYR A 111 -4.13 -1.54 19.87
CA TYR A 111 -5.34 -2.22 19.46
C TYR A 111 -6.48 -1.75 20.34
N GLY A 112 -7.49 -1.11 19.73
CA GLY A 112 -8.68 -0.68 20.42
C GLY A 112 -9.61 -1.85 20.75
N LEU A 113 -10.87 -1.54 21.06
CA LEU A 113 -11.81 -2.52 21.62
C LEU A 113 -12.17 -3.62 20.62
N SER A 114 -12.04 -3.33 19.33
CA SER A 114 -12.30 -4.29 18.28
C SER A 114 -11.03 -5.04 17.82
N ALA A 115 -9.92 -4.71 18.47
CA ALA A 115 -8.58 -5.19 18.22
C ALA A 115 -8.15 -4.98 16.77
N ARG A 116 -8.11 -6.06 15.99
CA ARG A 116 -7.68 -6.06 14.58
C ARG A 116 -8.83 -6.39 13.63
N MET A 117 -10.04 -6.56 14.14
CA MET A 117 -11.12 -7.18 13.37
C MET A 117 -11.59 -6.29 12.21
N GLU A 118 -11.82 -5.01 12.44
CA GLU A 118 -12.26 -4.03 11.44
C GLU A 118 -11.14 -3.78 10.44
N PRO A 119 -9.89 -3.52 10.85
CA PRO A 119 -8.77 -3.48 9.92
C PRO A 119 -8.68 -4.72 9.03
N VAL A 120 -8.79 -5.95 9.58
CA VAL A 120 -8.73 -7.20 8.80
C VAL A 120 -9.90 -7.31 7.83
N ASN A 121 -11.12 -7.09 8.31
CA ASN A 121 -12.32 -7.32 7.52
C ASN A 121 -12.50 -6.24 6.46
N LEU A 122 -12.30 -4.96 6.79
CA LEU A 122 -12.61 -3.83 5.93
C LEU A 122 -11.52 -3.55 4.88
N SER A 123 -10.27 -3.99 5.11
CA SER A 123 -9.18 -3.88 4.12
C SER A 123 -9.15 -5.01 3.09
N GLY A 124 -9.80 -6.15 3.37
CA GLY A 124 -9.74 -7.37 2.56
C GLY A 124 -8.70 -8.39 3.01
N LEU A 125 -8.00 -8.14 4.12
CA LEU A 125 -6.97 -9.02 4.65
C LEU A 125 -7.49 -10.29 5.34
N TRP A 126 -8.81 -10.41 5.51
CA TRP A 126 -9.47 -11.63 5.99
C TRP A 126 -9.06 -12.89 5.21
N SER A 127 -8.60 -12.77 3.96
CA SER A 127 -8.17 -13.92 3.15
C SER A 127 -6.81 -14.51 3.56
N VAL A 128 -6.04 -13.80 4.39
CA VAL A 128 -4.67 -14.17 4.84
C VAL A 128 -4.51 -14.05 6.34
N ALA A 129 -5.61 -13.87 7.06
CA ALA A 129 -5.58 -13.47 8.45
C ALA A 129 -5.07 -14.59 9.38
N ASP A 130 -5.34 -15.86 9.05
CA ASP A 130 -4.82 -17.03 9.80
C ASP A 130 -3.29 -17.05 9.87
N ASP A 131 -2.62 -16.77 8.76
CA ASP A 131 -1.16 -16.71 8.69
C ASP A 131 -0.63 -15.51 9.49
N VAL A 132 -1.29 -14.35 9.37
CA VAL A 132 -0.93 -13.17 10.16
C VAL A 132 -1.04 -13.47 11.66
N TRP A 133 -2.14 -14.08 12.12
CA TRP A 133 -2.33 -14.38 13.53
C TRP A 133 -1.29 -15.37 14.05
N THR A 134 -1.00 -16.39 13.27
CA THR A 134 -0.03 -17.43 13.64
C THR A 134 1.38 -16.88 13.71
N ASN A 135 1.78 -16.05 12.76
CA ASN A 135 3.17 -15.63 12.63
C ASN A 135 3.50 -14.37 13.45
N CYS A 136 2.56 -13.43 13.59
CA CYS A 136 2.83 -12.12 14.20
C CYS A 136 2.40 -11.99 15.66
N TYR A 137 1.52 -12.86 16.16
CA TYR A 137 0.96 -12.73 17.52
C TYR A 137 0.98 -14.05 18.30
N SER A 138 2.02 -14.87 18.08
CA SER A 138 2.18 -16.14 18.79
C SER A 138 2.64 -15.99 20.24
N ARG A 139 3.05 -14.78 20.67
CA ARG A 139 3.55 -14.47 22.02
C ARG A 139 2.93 -13.17 22.55
N ASP A 140 3.78 -12.24 22.98
CA ASP A 140 3.40 -11.02 23.68
C ASP A 140 3.35 -9.80 22.75
N GLU A 141 3.34 -9.98 21.43
CA GLU A 141 3.40 -8.87 20.48
C GLU A 141 2.19 -7.93 20.62
N SER A 142 0.99 -8.48 20.86
CA SER A 142 -0.20 -7.66 21.13
C SER A 142 -0.05 -6.83 22.42
N ILE A 143 0.64 -7.37 23.44
CA ILE A 143 0.94 -6.64 24.68
C ILE A 143 1.99 -5.56 24.40
N ALA A 144 3.05 -5.90 23.65
CA ALA A 144 4.12 -4.97 23.29
C ALA A 144 3.62 -3.77 22.48
N ILE A 145 2.66 -3.99 21.57
CA ILE A 145 1.99 -2.92 20.81
C ILE A 145 1.20 -2.03 21.78
N ASN A 146 0.34 -2.60 22.61
CA ASN A 146 -0.49 -1.84 23.56
C ASN A 146 0.31 -1.12 24.65
N GLU A 147 1.50 -1.61 24.99
CA GLU A 147 2.44 -0.95 25.91
C GLU A 147 3.29 0.14 25.22
N GLY A 148 3.13 0.33 23.92
CA GLY A 148 3.89 1.30 23.14
C GLY A 148 5.37 0.92 22.98
N ARG A 149 5.71 -0.37 23.09
CA ARG A 149 7.09 -0.86 22.88
C ARG A 149 7.41 -1.10 21.42
N ILE A 150 6.43 -1.54 20.64
CA ILE A 150 6.55 -1.73 19.20
C ILE A 150 5.35 -1.10 18.49
N ALA A 151 5.55 -0.68 17.24
CA ALA A 151 4.50 -0.28 16.32
C ALA A 151 4.40 -1.32 15.21
N GLU A 152 3.28 -1.31 14.50
CA GLU A 152 3.01 -2.24 13.41
C GLU A 152 2.51 -1.52 12.18
N ALA A 153 2.87 -2.01 11.00
CA ALA A 153 2.30 -1.59 9.74
C ALA A 153 1.90 -2.80 8.89
N TRP A 154 0.70 -2.77 8.33
CA TRP A 154 0.26 -3.70 7.31
C TRP A 154 0.46 -3.05 5.95
N VAL A 155 1.25 -3.70 5.12
CA VAL A 155 1.77 -3.17 3.86
C VAL A 155 1.25 -4.03 2.72
N MET A 156 0.36 -3.47 1.91
CA MET A 156 -0.30 -4.10 0.77
C MET A 156 0.27 -3.55 -0.54
N ASN A 157 0.45 -4.39 -1.55
CA ASN A 157 0.96 -4.00 -2.88
C ASN A 157 2.31 -3.26 -2.85
N HIS A 158 3.10 -3.49 -1.79
CA HIS A 158 4.41 -2.91 -1.59
C HIS A 158 5.29 -3.91 -0.83
N ARG A 159 6.60 -3.68 -0.82
CA ARG A 159 7.56 -4.39 0.02
C ARG A 159 8.33 -3.39 0.87
N VAL A 160 8.43 -3.64 2.16
CA VAL A 160 9.24 -2.81 3.06
C VAL A 160 10.71 -3.09 2.80
N MET A 161 11.44 -2.04 2.48
CA MET A 161 12.88 -2.09 2.25
C MET A 161 13.65 -1.60 3.47
N ASP A 162 13.10 -0.61 4.18
CA ASP A 162 13.73 -0.02 5.36
C ASP A 162 12.68 0.63 6.28
N VAL A 163 13.01 0.70 7.56
CA VAL A 163 12.33 1.52 8.57
C VAL A 163 13.41 2.17 9.42
N SER A 164 13.43 3.50 9.44
CA SER A 164 14.41 4.26 10.22
C SER A 164 13.74 5.34 11.06
N TRP A 165 14.41 5.74 12.13
CA TRP A 165 14.03 6.87 12.97
C TRP A 165 14.95 8.05 12.66
N ALA A 166 14.38 9.18 12.25
CA ALA A 166 15.10 10.40 11.91
C ALA A 166 14.27 11.62 12.31
N GLU A 167 14.91 12.65 12.89
CA GLU A 167 14.26 13.96 13.16
C GLU A 167 12.87 13.82 13.80
N ASP A 168 12.78 12.99 14.84
CA ASP A 168 11.57 12.73 15.65
C ASP A 168 10.39 12.06 14.92
N HIS A 169 10.66 11.36 13.81
CA HIS A 169 9.67 10.55 13.10
C HIS A 169 10.25 9.29 12.47
N TYR A 170 9.38 8.37 12.10
CA TYR A 170 9.70 7.19 11.31
C TYR A 170 9.70 7.50 9.82
N VAL A 171 10.67 6.95 9.11
CA VAL A 171 10.69 6.91 7.64
C VAL A 171 10.66 5.44 7.22
N MET A 172 9.55 5.04 6.59
CA MET A 172 9.40 3.72 5.98
C MET A 172 9.59 3.82 4.47
N VAL A 173 10.57 3.07 3.95
CA VAL A 173 10.88 3.02 2.52
C VAL A 173 10.28 1.77 1.90
N LEU A 174 9.48 1.96 0.85
CA LEU A 174 8.73 0.92 0.17
C LEU A 174 9.18 0.71 -1.28
N GLU A 175 9.32 -0.54 -1.71
CA GLU A 175 9.34 -0.87 -3.13
C GLU A 175 7.91 -1.17 -3.62
N PRO A 176 7.38 -0.46 -4.64
CA PRO A 176 6.07 -0.77 -5.19
C PRO A 176 5.99 -2.19 -5.78
N ALA A 177 4.88 -2.88 -5.53
CA ALA A 177 4.62 -4.22 -6.05
C ALA A 177 3.19 -4.32 -6.64
N GLN A 178 2.97 -5.24 -7.59
CA GLN A 178 1.62 -5.43 -8.15
C GLN A 178 0.71 -6.27 -7.24
N GLN A 179 1.31 -6.97 -6.29
CA GLN A 179 0.69 -7.91 -5.38
C GLN A 179 1.63 -8.13 -4.20
N GLY A 180 1.10 -8.69 -3.12
CA GLY A 180 1.84 -8.97 -1.91
C GLY A 180 1.22 -8.28 -0.70
N MET A 181 1.40 -8.91 0.45
CA MET A 181 1.14 -8.32 1.76
C MET A 181 2.30 -8.63 2.69
N GLN A 182 2.69 -7.66 3.51
CA GLN A 182 3.61 -7.82 4.62
C GLN A 182 3.00 -7.22 5.90
N VAL A 183 3.23 -7.86 7.03
CA VAL A 183 3.03 -7.27 8.35
C VAL A 183 4.40 -6.99 8.95
N VAL A 184 4.65 -5.72 9.24
CA VAL A 184 5.94 -5.21 9.70
C VAL A 184 5.81 -4.66 11.10
N GLN A 185 6.62 -5.17 12.03
CA GLN A 185 6.70 -4.70 13.40
C GLN A 185 8.07 -4.07 13.65
N PHE A 186 8.12 -2.95 14.35
CA PHE A 186 9.36 -2.23 14.64
C PHE A 186 9.31 -1.53 16.00
N THR A 187 10.50 -1.30 16.57
CA THR A 187 10.63 -0.72 17.91
C THR A 187 10.16 0.73 17.96
N ARG A 188 9.42 1.09 19.01
CA ARG A 188 9.02 2.48 19.27
C ARG A 188 10.13 3.29 19.94
N HIS A 189 10.38 4.50 19.45
CA HIS A 189 11.33 5.50 19.95
C HIS A 189 10.62 6.71 20.57
N GLU A 190 9.29 6.72 20.51
CA GLU A 190 8.41 7.79 20.96
C GLU A 190 7.18 7.20 21.68
N THR A 191 6.34 8.06 22.26
CA THR A 191 5.17 7.66 23.06
C THR A 191 3.88 8.39 22.67
N GLU A 192 3.85 8.98 21.48
CA GLU A 192 2.69 9.71 20.96
C GLU A 192 1.51 8.77 20.68
N ALA A 193 0.29 9.32 20.68
CA ALA A 193 -0.90 8.52 20.40
C ALA A 193 -0.99 8.15 18.91
N GLU A 194 -0.54 9.04 18.02
CA GLU A 194 -0.44 8.77 16.60
C GLU A 194 1.01 8.47 16.25
N LEU A 195 1.23 7.46 15.40
CA LEU A 195 2.56 7.13 14.94
C LEU A 195 3.07 8.26 14.01
N PRO A 196 4.17 8.95 14.34
CA PRO A 196 4.76 9.92 13.42
C PRO A 196 5.48 9.18 12.29
N LEU A 197 4.73 8.73 11.29
CA LEU A 197 5.22 7.89 10.19
C LEU A 197 5.15 8.63 8.86
N THR A 198 6.30 8.75 8.21
CA THR A 198 6.40 9.12 6.80
C THR A 198 6.65 7.85 5.99
N VAL A 199 5.79 7.59 5.01
CA VAL A 199 5.95 6.46 4.09
C VAL A 199 6.34 7.00 2.71
N ILE A 200 7.45 6.50 2.17
CA ILE A 200 7.94 6.88 0.85
C ILE A 200 8.28 5.65 0.02
N THR A 201 8.15 5.74 -1.30
CA THR A 201 8.66 4.71 -2.18
C THR A 201 10.18 4.84 -2.38
N THR A 202 10.83 3.81 -2.94
CA THR A 202 12.23 3.86 -3.38
C THR A 202 12.51 4.92 -4.45
N GLN A 203 11.46 5.51 -5.05
CA GLN A 203 11.55 6.64 -5.97
C GLN A 203 11.36 8.00 -5.27
N GLY A 204 11.12 8.02 -3.96
CA GLY A 204 10.90 9.23 -3.16
C GLY A 204 9.48 9.78 -3.21
N THR A 205 8.50 9.01 -3.72
CA THR A 205 7.09 9.40 -3.74
C THR A 205 6.46 9.12 -2.38
N MET A 206 5.76 10.09 -1.79
CA MET A 206 4.99 9.85 -0.58
C MET A 206 3.82 8.90 -0.82
N VAL A 207 3.62 7.96 0.10
CA VAL A 207 2.49 7.04 0.12
C VAL A 207 1.63 7.39 1.34
N GLU A 208 0.32 7.52 1.14
CA GLU A 208 -0.61 7.76 2.25
C GLU A 208 -0.75 6.49 3.10
N HIS A 209 -0.77 6.66 4.41
CA HIS A 209 -1.09 5.59 5.35
C HIS A 209 -2.31 5.98 6.18
N HIS A 210 -3.04 4.97 6.65
CA HIS A 210 -4.17 5.17 7.54
C HIS A 210 -3.84 4.63 8.94
N VAL A 211 -4.04 5.46 9.97
CA VAL A 211 -3.97 5.03 11.37
C VAL A 211 -5.19 4.15 11.64
N ALA A 212 -4.93 2.89 11.98
CA ALA A 212 -5.93 1.84 12.07
C ALA A 212 -6.19 1.39 13.53
N ASP A 213 -5.78 2.20 14.50
CA ASP A 213 -6.08 2.04 15.93
C ASP A 213 -7.61 2.20 16.13
N TRP A 214 -8.34 1.08 16.24
CA TRP A 214 -9.82 1.04 16.35
C TRP A 214 -10.31 0.08 17.46
#